data_AF-G8ZPZ0-F1
#
_entry.id   AF-G8ZPZ0-F1
#
_cell.length_a   1.000
_cell.length_b   1.000
_cell.length_c   1.000
_cell.angle_alpha   90.00
_cell.angle_beta   90.00
_cell.angle_gamma   90.00
#
_symmetry.space_group_name_H-M   'P 1'
#
loop_
_entity.id
_entity.type
_entity.pdbx_description
1 polymer ?
#
loop_
_entity_poly.entity_id
_entity_poly.type
_entity_poly.pdbx_seq_one_letter_code
_entity_poly.pdbx_strand_id
1 'polypeptide(L)'
;MQQEISELIVLQIIYTLLVLKNQTHNVAVINAKVSLVKLTNEIQNNVLVNQMVDHGETKLDINDILMIVKRVFPNQRISLVDGQLSFHNLQLKELQNGIHERYDKFCQEQQVAIAKLEDEIINPRKKPRTQTNVDPKREKLLQLYRDTVLNKLQAKSGGTKKDLQWLYETLVSEGNIEKIVKEIIEIDRIKNDTPSSVHDLQLVLQRSICDGIMSSMSGTDTWFAARQLQIDFEDTVQFMRRALE
;
A
#
# COMPACT_ATOMS: atom_id res chain seq x y z
N MET A 1 -11.37 7.55 13.48
CA MET A 1 -12.08 8.28 12.42
C MET A 1 -11.13 9.18 11.68
N GLN A 2 -10.95 8.91 10.38
CA GLN A 2 -10.27 9.86 9.50
C GLN A 2 -10.97 11.21 9.59
N GLN A 3 -10.19 12.25 9.88
CA GLN A 3 -10.67 13.57 10.24
C GLN A 3 -11.62 14.16 9.18
N GLU A 4 -11.33 13.92 7.91
CA GLU A 4 -12.12 14.44 6.78
C GLU A 4 -13.53 13.84 6.71
N ILE A 5 -13.65 12.54 7.01
CA ILE A 5 -14.94 11.84 7.02
C ILE A 5 -15.81 12.34 8.17
N SER A 6 -15.22 12.53 9.36
CA SER A 6 -15.90 13.13 10.51
C SER A 6 -16.45 14.52 10.17
N GLU A 7 -15.63 15.35 9.52
CA GLU A 7 -15.99 16.72 9.13
C GLU A 7 -17.15 16.71 8.11
N LEU A 8 -17.12 15.81 7.12
CA LEU A 8 -18.18 15.62 6.13
C LEU A 8 -19.51 15.17 6.76
N ILE A 9 -19.48 14.18 7.66
CA ILE A 9 -20.67 13.67 8.34
C ILE A 9 -21.33 14.76 9.19
N VAL A 10 -20.53 15.49 9.98
CA VAL A 10 -21.03 16.58 10.83
C VAL A 10 -21.64 17.70 9.97
N LEU A 11 -20.97 18.08 8.89
CA LEU A 11 -21.46 19.07 7.92
C LEU A 11 -22.79 18.67 7.29
N GLN A 12 -22.89 17.43 6.81
CA GLN A 12 -24.09 16.92 6.15
C GLN A 12 -25.27 16.83 7.11
N ILE A 13 -25.05 16.42 8.36
CA ILE A 13 -26.11 16.36 9.38
C ILE A 13 -26.55 17.77 9.77
N ILE A 14 -25.63 18.72 9.94
CA ILE A 14 -25.98 20.13 10.18
C ILE A 14 -26.82 20.65 9.02
N TYR A 15 -26.37 20.45 7.77
CA TYR A 15 -27.12 20.85 6.58
C TYR A 15 -28.53 20.25 6.57
N THR A 16 -28.67 18.96 6.83
CA THR A 16 -29.97 18.26 6.85
C THR A 16 -30.89 18.82 7.93
N LEU A 17 -30.37 19.05 9.14
CA LEU A 17 -31.14 19.64 10.25
C LEU A 17 -31.58 21.07 9.96
N LEU A 18 -30.75 21.83 9.24
CA LEU A 18 -31.05 23.20 8.81
C LEU A 18 -32.08 23.23 7.69
N VAL A 19 -31.96 22.37 6.67
CA VAL A 19 -32.92 22.28 5.57
C VAL A 19 -34.29 21.85 6.09
N LEU A 20 -34.35 20.80 6.92
CA LEU A 20 -35.61 20.30 7.50
C LEU A 20 -36.34 21.37 8.33
N LYS A 21 -35.61 22.22 9.05
CA LYS A 21 -36.21 23.33 9.82
C LYS A 21 -36.70 24.49 8.97
N ASN A 22 -36.15 24.69 7.77
CA ASN A 22 -36.40 25.87 6.92
C ASN A 22 -37.24 25.56 5.67
N GLN A 23 -37.86 24.37 5.57
CA GLN A 23 -38.76 23.99 4.47
C GLN A 23 -39.95 24.97 4.26
N THR A 24 -40.22 25.85 5.22
CA THR A 24 -41.30 26.84 5.18
C THR A 24 -40.90 28.23 4.66
N HIS A 25 -39.61 28.55 4.51
CA HIS A 25 -39.17 29.88 4.11
C HIS A 25 -38.01 29.83 3.10
N ASN A 26 -38.25 30.28 1.86
CA ASN A 26 -37.24 30.57 0.84
C ASN A 26 -36.34 31.74 1.30
N VAL A 27 -35.49 31.52 2.30
CA VAL A 27 -34.62 32.57 2.85
C VAL A 27 -33.17 32.14 2.72
N ALA A 28 -32.42 32.90 1.92
CA ALA A 28 -31.02 32.67 1.57
C ALA A 28 -30.03 32.87 2.73
N VAL A 29 -30.47 33.43 3.87
CA VAL A 29 -29.64 33.73 5.05
C VAL A 29 -30.44 33.40 6.30
N ILE A 30 -30.00 32.41 7.08
CA ILE A 30 -30.77 31.94 8.24
C ILE A 30 -29.96 32.18 9.51
N ASN A 31 -30.59 32.85 10.49
CA ASN A 31 -30.16 32.78 11.89
C ASN A 31 -30.65 31.46 12.48
N ALA A 32 -29.84 30.42 12.30
CA ALA A 32 -30.28 29.07 12.56
C ALA A 32 -29.84 28.57 13.92
N LYS A 33 -30.74 27.86 14.61
CA LYS A 33 -30.44 27.21 15.90
C LYS A 33 -30.53 25.70 15.75
N VAL A 34 -29.45 25.01 16.07
CA VAL A 34 -29.38 23.54 16.08
C VAL A 34 -29.16 23.06 17.51
N SER A 35 -30.01 22.15 17.99
CA SER A 35 -29.81 21.51 19.30
C SER A 35 -28.59 20.61 19.25
N LEU A 36 -27.64 20.81 20.17
CA LEU A 36 -26.42 20.02 20.24
C LEU A 36 -26.73 18.57 20.61
N VAL A 37 -27.72 18.34 21.46
CA VAL A 37 -28.19 16.99 21.83
C VAL A 37 -28.75 16.27 20.61
N LYS A 38 -29.61 16.95 19.82
CA LYS A 38 -30.16 16.37 18.59
C LYS A 38 -29.05 16.08 17.58
N LEU A 39 -28.12 17.02 17.37
CA LEU A 39 -26.97 16.85 16.48
C LEU A 39 -26.12 15.64 16.89
N THR A 40 -25.80 15.53 18.18
CA THR A 40 -25.01 14.42 18.74
C THR A 40 -25.72 13.08 18.52
N ASN A 41 -27.03 13.02 18.79
CA ASN A 41 -27.81 11.79 18.59
C ASN A 41 -27.86 11.38 17.11
N GLU A 42 -28.04 12.32 16.18
CA GLU A 42 -28.06 12.03 14.74
C GLU A 42 -26.68 11.54 14.24
N ILE A 43 -25.59 12.11 14.76
CA ILE A 43 -24.22 11.67 14.43
C ILE A 43 -23.95 10.27 15.01
N GLN A 44 -24.29 10.03 16.26
CA GLN A 44 -24.03 8.75 16.93
C GLN A 44 -24.84 7.59 16.37
N ASN A 45 -26.02 7.87 15.79
CA ASN A 45 -26.88 6.89 15.13
C ASN A 45 -26.65 6.81 13.61
N ASN A 46 -25.72 7.58 13.07
CA ASN A 46 -25.41 7.54 11.64
C ASN A 46 -24.83 6.17 11.27
N VAL A 47 -25.37 5.58 10.19
CA VAL A 47 -24.98 4.24 9.72
C VAL A 47 -23.48 4.18 9.41
N LEU A 48 -22.92 5.22 8.79
CA LEU A 48 -21.50 5.28 8.43
C LEU A 48 -20.62 5.34 9.69
N VAL A 49 -21.02 6.13 10.69
CA VAL A 49 -20.31 6.20 11.98
C VAL A 49 -20.30 4.85 12.67
N ASN A 50 -21.41 4.12 12.67
CA ASN A 50 -21.48 2.79 13.27
C ASN A 50 -20.61 1.77 12.52
N GLN A 51 -20.63 1.78 11.18
CA GLN A 51 -19.76 0.90 10.38
C GLN A 51 -18.28 1.16 10.61
N MET A 52 -17.88 2.42 10.83
CA MET A 52 -16.48 2.76 11.12
C MET A 52 -16.05 2.30 12.52
N VAL A 53 -16.95 2.34 13.50
CA VAL A 53 -16.69 1.87 14.87
C VAL A 53 -16.48 0.36 14.91
N ASP A 54 -17.21 -0.40 14.09
CA ASP A 54 -17.04 -1.84 13.95
C ASP A 54 -15.64 -2.22 13.41
N HIS A 55 -14.95 -1.28 12.76
CA HIS A 55 -13.56 -1.41 12.29
C HIS A 55 -12.51 -0.84 13.27
N GLY A 56 -12.89 -0.60 14.53
CA GLY A 56 -11.96 -0.21 15.60
C GLY A 56 -11.80 1.30 15.80
N GLU A 57 -12.66 2.12 15.21
CA GLU A 57 -12.62 3.57 15.42
C GLU A 57 -13.48 4.03 16.61
N THR A 58 -13.09 5.15 17.23
CA THR A 58 -13.85 5.77 18.31
C THR A 58 -15.01 6.61 17.78
N LYS A 59 -16.17 6.53 18.44
CA LYS A 59 -17.31 7.43 18.19
C LYS A 59 -16.93 8.88 18.50
N LEU A 60 -17.50 9.82 17.75
CA LEU A 60 -17.35 11.25 17.99
C LEU A 60 -18.05 11.64 19.30
N ASP A 61 -17.33 12.27 20.21
CA ASP A 61 -17.89 12.86 21.42
C ASP A 61 -18.46 14.27 21.14
N ILE A 62 -19.11 14.87 22.15
CA ILE A 62 -19.67 16.22 22.02
C ILE A 62 -18.58 17.27 21.76
N ASN A 63 -17.40 17.14 22.37
CA ASN A 63 -16.29 18.08 22.22
C ASN A 63 -15.67 17.99 20.82
N ASP A 64 -15.53 16.78 20.27
CA ASP A 64 -15.08 16.49 18.91
C ASP A 64 -16.00 17.17 17.91
N ILE A 65 -17.32 17.04 18.09
CA ILE A 65 -18.32 17.70 17.25
C ILE A 65 -18.15 19.22 17.32
N LEU A 66 -17.99 19.79 18.52
CA LEU A 66 -17.79 21.23 18.69
C LEU A 66 -16.47 21.72 18.06
N MET A 67 -15.40 20.93 18.17
CA MET A 67 -14.12 21.22 17.53
C MET A 67 -14.21 21.18 16.00
N ILE A 68 -14.89 20.16 15.47
CA ILE A 68 -15.18 20.03 14.05
C ILE A 68 -15.97 21.23 13.56
N VAL A 69 -17.06 21.61 14.25
CA VAL A 69 -17.88 22.78 13.90
C VAL A 69 -17.04 24.06 13.86
N LYS A 70 -16.16 24.29 14.85
CA LYS A 70 -15.27 25.46 14.86
C LYS A 70 -14.28 25.46 13.70
N ARG A 71 -13.74 24.29 13.35
CA ARG A 71 -12.76 24.14 12.27
C ARG A 71 -13.39 24.30 10.89
N VAL A 72 -14.61 23.79 10.73
CA VAL A 72 -15.36 23.83 9.48
C VAL A 72 -15.87 25.25 9.19
N PHE A 73 -16.20 26.02 10.23
CA PHE A 73 -16.71 27.39 10.09
C PHE A 73 -15.83 28.41 10.82
N PRO A 74 -14.55 28.57 10.45
CA PRO A 74 -13.60 29.37 11.21
C PRO A 74 -13.95 30.88 11.21
N ASN A 75 -14.63 31.34 10.15
CA ASN A 75 -14.98 32.74 9.95
C ASN A 75 -16.42 33.09 10.37
N GLN A 76 -17.20 32.12 10.87
CA GLN A 76 -18.56 32.37 11.32
C GLN A 76 -18.61 32.57 12.82
N ARG A 77 -19.42 33.55 13.26
CA ARG A 77 -19.76 33.68 14.67
C ARG A 77 -20.74 32.56 15.02
N ILE A 78 -20.21 31.51 15.65
CA ILE A 78 -21.01 30.42 16.23
C ILE A 78 -21.04 30.63 17.74
N SER A 79 -22.24 30.75 18.30
CA SER A 79 -22.43 30.86 19.75
C SER A 79 -23.16 29.63 20.29
N LEU A 80 -22.62 29.04 21.35
CA LEU A 80 -23.29 27.99 22.12
C LEU A 80 -24.04 28.64 23.28
N VAL A 81 -25.37 28.59 23.26
CA VAL A 81 -26.24 29.15 24.31
C VAL A 81 -27.30 28.10 24.64
N ASP A 82 -27.48 27.76 25.92
CA ASP A 82 -28.47 26.79 26.41
C ASP A 82 -28.45 25.43 25.68
N GLY A 83 -27.25 24.92 25.35
CA GLY A 83 -27.09 23.65 24.62
C GLY A 83 -27.49 23.72 23.14
N GLN A 84 -27.63 24.92 22.57
CA GLN A 84 -27.93 25.13 21.15
C GLN A 84 -26.78 25.86 20.46
N LEU A 85 -26.41 25.36 19.29
CA LEU A 85 -25.52 26.04 18.35
C LEU A 85 -26.33 27.04 17.55
N SER A 86 -26.02 28.33 17.73
CA SER A 86 -26.60 29.41 16.92
C SER A 86 -25.61 29.83 15.85
N PHE A 87 -26.02 29.68 14.59
CA PHE A 87 -25.29 30.09 13.40
C PHE A 87 -25.85 31.45 12.95
N HIS A 88 -25.03 32.49 13.07
CA HIS A 88 -25.41 33.84 12.66
C HIS A 88 -25.05 34.05 11.18
N ASN A 89 -26.01 34.47 10.36
CA ASN A 89 -25.82 34.74 8.92
C ASN A 89 -25.23 33.58 8.10
N LEU A 90 -25.54 32.32 8.44
CA LEU A 90 -25.10 31.18 7.64
C LEU A 90 -25.86 31.12 6.32
N GLN A 91 -25.14 31.12 5.20
CA GLN A 91 -25.71 30.89 3.88
C GLN A 91 -25.73 29.40 3.58
N LEU A 92 -26.91 28.84 3.28
CA LEU A 92 -27.04 27.42 2.94
C LEU A 92 -26.25 27.03 1.69
N LYS A 93 -26.07 27.97 0.76
CA LYS A 93 -25.29 27.75 -0.47
C LYS A 93 -23.79 27.61 -0.15
N GLU A 94 -23.26 28.39 0.79
CA GLU A 94 -21.87 28.23 1.25
C GLU A 94 -21.68 26.89 1.94
N LEU A 95 -22.65 26.45 2.75
CA LEU A 95 -22.63 25.14 3.39
C LEU A 95 -22.65 24.00 2.37
N GLN A 96 -23.53 24.11 1.36
CA GLN A 96 -23.60 23.13 0.27
C GLN A 96 -22.30 23.08 -0.51
N ASN A 97 -21.73 24.23 -0.89
CA ASN A 97 -20.44 24.28 -1.59
C ASN A 97 -19.32 23.67 -0.74
N GLY A 98 -19.26 23.98 0.55
CA GLY A 98 -18.25 23.41 1.46
C GLY A 98 -18.36 21.89 1.61
N ILE A 99 -19.57 21.31 1.54
CA ILE A 99 -19.77 19.86 1.49
C ILE A 99 -19.20 19.28 0.20
N HIS A 100 -19.51 19.88 -0.96
CA HIS A 100 -19.04 19.39 -2.26
C HIS A 100 -17.51 19.50 -2.38
N GLU A 101 -16.92 20.63 -2.01
CA GLU A 101 -15.47 20.84 -2.08
C GLU A 101 -14.70 19.81 -1.23
N ARG A 102 -15.19 19.51 -0.02
CA ARG A 102 -14.57 18.51 0.86
C ARG A 102 -14.78 17.09 0.37
N TYR A 103 -15.95 16.79 -0.19
CA TYR A 103 -16.22 15.51 -0.82
C TYR A 103 -15.30 15.28 -2.03
N ASP A 104 -15.17 16.28 -2.91
CA ASP A 104 -14.31 16.22 -4.09
C ASP A 104 -12.84 16.01 -3.69
N LYS A 105 -12.37 16.75 -2.68
CA LYS A 105 -11.01 16.58 -2.12
C LYS A 105 -10.80 15.17 -1.59
N PHE A 106 -11.75 14.65 -0.80
CA PHE A 106 -11.69 13.29 -0.28
C PHE A 106 -11.63 12.27 -1.42
N CYS A 107 -12.47 12.39 -2.44
CA CYS A 107 -12.44 11.50 -3.60
C CYS A 107 -11.09 11.55 -4.34
N GLN A 108 -10.53 12.74 -4.55
CA GLN A 108 -9.22 12.90 -5.19
C GLN A 108 -8.11 12.24 -4.36
N GLU A 109 -8.09 12.44 -3.04
CA GLU A 109 -7.09 11.83 -2.16
C GLU A 109 -7.21 10.31 -2.12
N GLN A 110 -8.44 9.77 -2.09
CA GLN A 110 -8.67 8.33 -2.17
C GLN A 110 -8.24 7.75 -3.53
N GLN A 111 -8.52 8.45 -4.63
CA GLN A 111 -8.06 8.02 -5.95
C GLN A 111 -6.53 7.98 -6.04
N VAL A 112 -5.84 8.98 -5.49
CA VAL A 112 -4.37 8.99 -5.42
C VAL A 112 -3.85 7.86 -4.53
N ALA A 113 -4.48 7.60 -3.39
CA ALA A 113 -4.11 6.51 -2.50
C ALA A 113 -4.31 5.13 -3.16
N ILE A 114 -5.44 4.93 -3.84
CA ILE A 114 -5.72 3.72 -4.60
C ILE A 114 -4.69 3.54 -5.72
N ALA A 115 -4.45 4.57 -6.53
CA ALA A 115 -3.46 4.49 -7.62
C ALA A 115 -2.06 4.16 -7.09
N LYS A 116 -1.69 4.68 -5.92
CA LYS A 116 -0.44 4.35 -5.25
C LYS A 116 -0.42 2.89 -4.78
N LEU A 117 -1.50 2.41 -4.17
CA LEU A 117 -1.63 0.99 -3.75
C LEU A 117 -1.62 0.05 -4.95
N GLU A 118 -2.25 0.43 -6.06
CA GLU A 118 -2.23 -0.31 -7.32
C GLU A 118 -0.81 -0.38 -7.90
N ASP A 119 -0.06 0.73 -7.93
CA ASP A 119 1.35 0.71 -8.33
C ASP A 119 2.19 -0.14 -7.36
N GLU A 120 1.89 -0.14 -6.06
CA GLU A 120 2.55 -1.00 -5.07
C GLU A 120 2.23 -2.49 -5.27
N ILE A 121 1.02 -2.84 -5.71
CA ILE A 121 0.62 -4.23 -6.01
C ILE A 121 1.24 -4.69 -7.34
N ILE A 122 1.25 -3.83 -8.36
CA ILE A 122 1.79 -4.13 -9.69
C ILE A 122 3.32 -4.16 -9.66
N ASN A 123 3.95 -3.25 -8.90
CA ASN A 123 5.39 -3.10 -8.76
C ASN A 123 5.84 -3.23 -7.28
N PRO A 124 5.73 -4.42 -6.67
CA PRO A 124 6.04 -4.64 -5.24
C PRO A 124 7.51 -4.32 -4.87
N ARG A 125 8.38 -4.13 -5.86
CA ARG A 125 9.81 -3.86 -5.73
C ARG A 125 10.16 -2.36 -5.64
N LYS A 126 9.21 -1.43 -5.84
CA LYS A 126 9.43 0.03 -5.79
C LYS A 126 9.25 0.68 -4.42
N LYS A 127 9.03 -0.09 -3.35
CA LYS A 127 9.08 0.46 -2.00
C LYS A 127 10.48 1.08 -1.76
N PRO A 128 10.60 2.37 -1.41
CA PRO A 128 11.66 2.73 -0.48
C PRO A 128 11.47 1.80 0.71
N ARG A 129 12.51 1.06 1.10
CA ARG A 129 12.50 0.25 2.33
C ARG A 129 12.32 1.17 3.53
N THR A 130 11.13 1.72 3.73
CA THR A 130 10.69 2.25 5.02
C THR A 130 10.56 1.02 5.91
N GLN A 131 11.66 0.69 6.57
CA GLN A 131 11.75 -0.09 7.79
C GLN A 131 10.52 -0.98 8.02
N THR A 132 10.35 -2.00 7.18
CA THR A 132 9.73 -3.21 7.71
C THR A 132 10.65 -3.61 8.85
N ASN A 133 10.14 -3.70 10.06
CA ASN A 133 10.81 -4.25 11.24
C ASN A 133 11.18 -5.72 10.95
N VAL A 134 12.06 -5.97 9.98
CA VAL A 134 12.72 -7.24 9.81
C VAL A 134 13.73 -7.27 10.93
N ASP A 135 13.52 -8.16 11.90
CA ASP A 135 14.48 -8.43 12.97
C ASP A 135 15.89 -8.51 12.34
N PRO A 136 16.87 -7.71 12.80
CA PRO A 136 18.23 -7.70 12.27
C PRO A 136 18.85 -9.11 12.18
N LYS A 137 18.43 -10.04 13.05
CA LYS A 137 18.83 -11.45 12.99
C LYS A 137 18.27 -12.16 11.76
N ARG A 138 16.99 -11.95 11.45
CA ARG A 138 16.34 -12.51 10.25
C ARG A 138 16.99 -11.99 8.98
N GLU A 139 17.32 -10.70 8.93
CA GLU A 139 18.01 -10.11 7.78
C GLU A 139 19.38 -10.77 7.56
N LYS A 140 20.17 -10.91 8.63
CA LYS A 140 21.50 -11.52 8.57
C LYS A 140 21.46 -12.99 8.14
N LEU A 141 20.45 -13.75 8.58
CA LEU A 141 20.25 -15.14 8.14
C LEU A 141 19.89 -15.23 6.65
N LEU A 142 19.07 -14.32 6.16
CA LEU A 142 18.72 -14.26 4.73
C LEU A 142 19.92 -13.89 3.87
N GLN A 143 20.76 -12.97 4.33
CA GLN A 143 22.03 -12.64 3.67
C GLN A 143 22.99 -13.83 3.66
N LEU A 144 23.16 -14.53 4.80
CA LEU A 144 24.01 -15.72 4.88
C LEU A 144 23.52 -16.83 3.93
N TYR A 145 22.21 -17.06 3.90
CA TYR A 145 21.59 -18.03 3.00
C TYR A 145 21.87 -17.65 1.54
N ARG A 146 21.64 -16.39 1.17
CA ARG A 146 21.94 -15.85 -0.16
C ARG A 146 23.40 -16.07 -0.54
N ASP A 147 24.32 -15.63 0.29
CA ASP A 147 25.75 -15.69 0.00
C ASP A 147 26.21 -17.15 -0.12
N THR A 148 25.68 -18.06 0.71
CA THR A 148 26.01 -19.49 0.65
C THR A 148 25.54 -20.12 -0.66
N VAL A 149 24.28 -19.87 -1.05
CA VAL A 149 23.72 -20.40 -2.30
C VAL A 149 24.46 -19.84 -3.50
N LEU A 150 24.67 -18.52 -3.55
CA LEU A 150 25.38 -17.89 -4.67
C LEU A 150 26.83 -18.37 -4.76
N ASN A 151 27.54 -18.47 -3.65
CA ASN A 151 28.93 -18.98 -3.65
C ASN A 151 29.01 -20.42 -4.15
N LYS A 152 27.98 -21.26 -3.90
CA LYS A 152 27.92 -22.63 -4.43
C LYS A 152 27.65 -22.64 -5.94
N LEU A 153 26.71 -21.83 -6.41
CA LEU A 153 26.38 -21.72 -7.85
C LEU A 153 27.46 -21.01 -8.68
N GLN A 154 28.33 -20.24 -8.02
CA GLN A 154 29.49 -19.57 -8.62
C GLN A 154 30.80 -20.32 -8.32
N ALA A 155 30.75 -21.37 -7.50
CA ALA A 155 31.90 -22.23 -7.32
C ALA A 155 32.15 -22.95 -8.65
N LYS A 156 33.41 -23.07 -9.04
CA LYS A 156 33.81 -23.79 -10.24
C LYS A 156 33.38 -25.25 -10.11
N SER A 157 32.25 -25.60 -10.73
CA SER A 157 31.82 -26.99 -10.83
C SER A 157 32.75 -27.68 -11.84
N GLY A 158 33.63 -28.57 -11.36
CA GLY A 158 34.39 -29.48 -12.24
C GLY A 158 35.47 -28.85 -13.15
N GLY A 159 36.09 -27.72 -12.79
CA GLY A 159 37.24 -27.16 -13.53
C GLY A 159 36.89 -26.41 -14.83
N THR A 160 35.63 -26.38 -15.23
CA THR A 160 35.11 -25.53 -16.31
C THR A 160 34.61 -24.19 -15.75
N LYS A 161 34.83 -23.08 -16.48
CA LYS A 161 34.36 -21.73 -16.13
C LYS A 161 32.84 -21.53 -16.33
N LYS A 162 32.04 -22.61 -16.37
CA LYS A 162 30.62 -22.57 -16.75
C LYS A 162 29.73 -22.48 -15.51
N ASP A 163 29.83 -21.37 -14.80
CA ASP A 163 29.05 -21.07 -13.60
C ASP A 163 27.79 -20.24 -13.92
N LEU A 164 27.03 -19.85 -12.87
CA LEU A 164 25.83 -19.03 -13.05
C LEU A 164 26.14 -17.70 -13.77
N GLN A 165 27.29 -17.08 -13.51
CA GLN A 165 27.69 -15.82 -14.16
C GLN A 165 27.94 -16.05 -15.65
N TRP A 166 28.67 -17.10 -16.00
CA TRP A 166 28.90 -17.48 -17.40
C TRP A 166 27.60 -17.77 -18.15
N LEU A 167 26.63 -18.44 -17.51
CA LEU A 167 25.33 -18.70 -18.14
C LEU A 167 24.64 -17.39 -18.52
N TYR A 168 24.63 -16.41 -17.61
CA TYR A 168 24.05 -15.09 -17.87
C TYR A 168 24.75 -14.33 -19.01
N GLU A 169 26.08 -14.28 -19.00
CA GLU A 169 26.86 -13.63 -20.06
C GLU A 169 26.61 -14.29 -21.41
N THR A 170 26.50 -15.62 -21.43
CA THR A 170 26.23 -16.40 -22.65
C THR A 170 24.84 -16.12 -23.19
N LEU A 171 23.81 -16.13 -22.35
CA LEU A 171 22.44 -15.81 -22.75
C LEU A 171 22.30 -14.41 -23.35
N VAL A 172 23.03 -13.44 -22.78
CA VAL A 172 23.10 -12.08 -23.32
C VAL A 172 23.78 -12.05 -24.68
N SER A 173 24.92 -12.74 -24.82
CA SER A 173 25.68 -12.75 -26.06
C SER A 173 24.99 -13.46 -27.22
N GLU A 174 24.21 -14.51 -26.94
CA GLU A 174 23.53 -15.32 -27.96
C GLU A 174 22.24 -14.66 -28.49
N GLY A 175 21.82 -13.51 -27.93
CA GLY A 175 20.57 -12.84 -28.33
C GLY A 175 19.31 -13.68 -28.06
N ASN A 176 19.44 -14.75 -27.26
CA ASN A 176 18.37 -15.69 -26.93
C ASN A 176 17.35 -15.11 -25.92
N ILE A 177 17.64 -13.92 -25.37
CA ILE A 177 16.81 -13.18 -24.43
C ILE A 177 15.43 -12.87 -25.01
N GLU A 178 15.38 -12.27 -26.21
CA GLU A 178 14.16 -11.60 -26.70
C GLU A 178 13.06 -12.57 -27.17
N LYS A 179 13.37 -13.86 -27.33
CA LYS A 179 12.42 -14.86 -27.88
C LYS A 179 11.55 -15.51 -26.81
N ILE A 180 12.07 -15.71 -25.60
CA ILE A 180 11.43 -16.51 -24.54
C ILE A 180 11.50 -15.82 -23.17
N VAL A 181 12.56 -15.04 -22.89
CA VAL A 181 12.80 -14.42 -21.59
C VAL A 181 12.22 -13.00 -21.56
N LYS A 182 11.17 -12.80 -20.77
CA LYS A 182 10.50 -11.48 -20.67
C LYS A 182 11.32 -10.42 -19.93
N GLU A 183 12.15 -10.82 -18.98
CA GLU A 183 13.00 -9.93 -18.16
C GLU A 183 14.17 -10.75 -17.62
N ILE A 184 15.40 -10.30 -17.88
CA ILE A 184 16.61 -10.90 -17.35
C ILE A 184 16.78 -10.45 -15.89
N ILE A 185 17.01 -11.42 -15.01
CA ILE A 185 17.40 -11.12 -13.64
C ILE A 185 18.91 -10.85 -13.64
N GLU A 186 19.33 -9.61 -13.44
CA GLU A 186 20.75 -9.27 -13.32
C GLU A 186 21.36 -9.94 -12.07
N ILE A 187 22.43 -10.72 -12.25
CA ILE A 187 23.13 -11.41 -11.15
C ILE A 187 23.59 -10.45 -10.06
N ASP A 188 24.00 -9.23 -10.45
CA ASP A 188 24.49 -8.22 -9.53
C ASP A 188 23.35 -7.64 -8.67
N ARG A 189 22.10 -7.72 -9.13
CA ARG A 189 20.94 -7.41 -8.28
C ARG A 189 20.76 -8.48 -7.21
N ILE A 190 20.88 -9.76 -7.57
CA ILE A 190 20.79 -10.86 -6.60
C ILE A 190 21.88 -10.73 -5.53
N LYS A 191 23.12 -10.38 -5.91
CA LYS A 191 24.24 -10.20 -4.96
C LYS A 191 24.03 -9.05 -3.97
N ASN A 192 23.46 -7.94 -4.45
CA ASN A 192 23.38 -6.71 -3.65
C ASN A 192 22.08 -6.61 -2.84
N ASP A 193 21.00 -7.25 -3.29
CA ASP A 193 19.72 -7.17 -2.61
C ASP A 193 19.58 -8.22 -1.49
N THR A 194 19.06 -7.81 -0.33
CA THR A 194 18.58 -8.78 0.67
C THR A 194 17.26 -9.37 0.19
N PRO A 195 17.12 -10.71 0.04
CA PRO A 195 15.87 -11.31 -0.41
C PRO A 195 14.76 -11.16 0.64
N SER A 196 13.50 -11.14 0.20
CA SER A 196 12.34 -10.94 1.10
C SER A 196 12.08 -12.17 1.99
N SER A 197 12.42 -13.35 1.46
CA SER A 197 12.36 -14.65 2.11
C SER A 197 13.29 -15.65 1.41
N VAL A 198 13.51 -16.81 2.03
CA VAL A 198 14.24 -17.94 1.42
C VAL A 198 13.57 -18.39 0.11
N HIS A 199 12.25 -18.49 0.09
CA HIS A 199 11.48 -18.89 -1.10
C HIS A 199 11.58 -17.86 -2.24
N ASP A 200 11.61 -16.57 -1.90
CA ASP A 200 11.78 -15.48 -2.87
C ASP A 200 13.13 -15.60 -3.59
N LEU A 201 14.22 -15.80 -2.84
CA LEU A 201 15.53 -16.06 -3.45
C LEU A 201 15.51 -17.33 -4.32
N GLN A 202 14.92 -18.42 -3.82
CA GLN A 202 14.86 -19.66 -4.56
C GLN A 202 14.09 -19.50 -5.88
N LEU A 203 12.98 -18.78 -5.88
CA LEU A 203 12.20 -18.49 -7.07
C LEU A 203 13.00 -17.68 -8.10
N VAL A 204 13.72 -16.65 -7.65
CA VAL A 204 14.57 -15.81 -8.50
C VAL A 204 15.68 -16.64 -9.15
N LEU A 205 16.39 -17.48 -8.39
CA LEU A 205 17.44 -18.35 -8.91
C LEU A 205 16.88 -19.45 -9.82
N GLN A 206 15.76 -20.07 -9.45
CA GLN A 206 15.11 -21.09 -10.28
C GLN A 206 14.67 -20.52 -11.63
N ARG A 207 14.07 -19.33 -11.63
CA ARG A 207 13.70 -18.62 -12.86
C ARG A 207 14.92 -18.37 -13.74
N SER A 208 16.02 -17.92 -13.15
CA SER A 208 17.31 -17.69 -13.83
C SER A 208 17.80 -18.94 -14.58
N ILE A 209 17.78 -20.09 -13.91
CA ILE A 209 18.23 -21.36 -14.48
C ILE A 209 17.25 -21.85 -15.55
N CYS A 210 15.95 -21.73 -15.30
CA CYS A 210 14.91 -22.07 -16.27
C CYS A 210 15.03 -21.26 -17.56
N ASP A 211 15.31 -19.96 -17.45
CA ASP A 211 15.53 -19.09 -18.61
C ASP A 211 16.68 -19.63 -19.47
N GLY A 212 17.78 -20.09 -18.86
CA GLY A 212 18.88 -20.74 -19.56
C GLY A 212 18.51 -22.06 -20.25
N ILE A 213 17.73 -22.92 -19.57
CA ILE A 213 17.28 -24.21 -20.12
C ILE A 213 16.32 -24.00 -21.30
N MET A 214 15.38 -23.06 -21.18
CA MET A 214 14.31 -22.86 -22.16
C MET A 214 14.79 -22.11 -23.41
N SER A 215 15.78 -21.23 -23.25
CA SER A 215 16.31 -20.41 -24.34
C SER A 215 17.39 -21.11 -25.17
N SER A 216 18.00 -22.16 -24.63
CA SER A 216 19.05 -22.93 -25.30
C SER A 216 18.51 -24.19 -25.98
N MET A 217 19.01 -24.53 -27.16
CA MET A 217 18.67 -25.81 -27.81
C MET A 217 19.22 -26.98 -26.99
N SER A 218 18.40 -28.02 -26.79
CA SER A 218 18.81 -29.24 -26.07
C SER A 218 20.09 -29.84 -26.64
N GLY A 219 21.04 -30.19 -25.76
CA GLY A 219 22.34 -30.76 -26.14
C GLY A 219 23.44 -29.73 -26.45
N THR A 220 23.14 -28.43 -26.37
CA THR A 220 24.18 -27.38 -26.41
C THR A 220 24.94 -27.29 -25.09
N ASP A 221 26.15 -26.73 -25.14
CA ASP A 221 26.96 -26.46 -23.96
C ASP A 221 26.24 -25.60 -22.92
N THR A 222 25.49 -24.59 -23.37
CA THR A 222 24.68 -23.70 -22.52
C THR A 222 23.55 -24.47 -21.84
N TRP A 223 22.89 -25.37 -22.57
CA TRP A 223 21.85 -26.25 -22.02
C TRP A 223 22.42 -27.22 -20.96
N PHE A 224 23.56 -27.84 -21.21
CA PHE A 224 24.22 -28.72 -20.24
C PHE A 224 24.64 -27.97 -18.98
N ALA A 225 25.20 -26.77 -19.13
CA ALA A 225 25.58 -25.93 -18.00
C ALA A 225 24.35 -25.51 -17.17
N ALA A 226 23.26 -25.10 -17.81
CA ALA A 226 22.02 -24.74 -17.11
C ALA A 226 21.41 -25.94 -16.37
N ARG A 227 21.46 -27.14 -16.96
CA ARG A 227 21.04 -28.39 -16.30
C ARG A 227 21.92 -28.76 -15.12
N GLN A 228 23.23 -28.60 -15.23
CA GLN A 228 24.12 -28.84 -14.10
C GLN A 228 23.87 -27.85 -12.96
N LEU A 229 23.67 -26.56 -13.28
CA LEU A 229 23.30 -25.54 -12.31
C LEU A 229 21.97 -25.84 -11.62
N GLN A 230 20.99 -26.44 -12.31
CA GLN A 230 19.74 -26.89 -11.69
C GLN A 230 20.00 -27.94 -10.61
N ILE A 231 20.85 -28.93 -10.89
CA ILE A 231 21.20 -29.99 -9.94
C ILE A 231 21.96 -29.39 -8.75
N ASP A 232 22.99 -28.58 -9.03
CA ASP A 232 23.81 -27.94 -8.00
C ASP A 232 22.95 -27.03 -7.10
N PHE A 233 21.94 -26.36 -7.67
CA PHE A 233 20.98 -25.54 -6.94
C PHE A 233 20.07 -26.37 -6.04
N GLU A 234 19.47 -27.45 -6.54
CA GLU A 234 18.60 -28.34 -5.77
C GLU A 234 19.36 -28.97 -4.59
N ASP A 235 20.57 -29.47 -4.82
CA ASP A 235 21.44 -30.03 -3.78
C ASP A 235 21.80 -28.99 -2.72
N THR A 236 22.10 -27.76 -3.14
CA THR A 236 22.43 -26.66 -2.23
C THR A 236 21.22 -26.24 -1.40
N VAL A 237 20.03 -26.17 -2.01
CA VAL A 237 18.78 -25.87 -1.30
C VAL A 237 18.47 -26.95 -0.27
N GLN A 238 18.63 -28.23 -0.63
CA GLN A 238 18.39 -29.34 0.30
C GLN A 238 19.39 -29.34 1.46
N PHE A 239 20.68 -29.08 1.18
CA PHE A 239 21.71 -28.92 2.20
C PHE A 239 21.36 -27.79 3.18
N MET A 240 21.01 -26.61 2.65
CA MET A 240 20.66 -25.47 3.50
C MET A 240 19.39 -25.69 4.31
N ARG A 241 18.40 -26.42 3.77
CA ARG A 241 17.19 -26.80 4.52
C ARG A 241 17.57 -27.64 5.76
N ARG A 242 18.42 -28.67 5.58
CA ARG A 242 18.89 -29.51 6.69
C ARG A 242 19.75 -28.76 7.71
N ALA A 243 20.46 -27.72 7.28
CA ALA A 243 21.30 -26.92 8.16
C ALA A 243 20.52 -25.85 8.97
N LEU A 244 19.29 -25.54 8.56
CA LEU A 244 18.41 -24.55 9.19
C LEU A 244 17.26 -25.18 10.00
N GLU A 245 17.04 -26.49 9.87
CA GLU A 245 16.19 -27.33 10.75
C GLU A 245 16.90 -27.62 12.08
#